data_AF-A0A2G2JSQ0-F1
#
_entry.id   AF-A0A2G2JSQ0-F1
#
_cell.length_a   1.000
_cell.length_b   1.000
_cell.length_c   1.000
_cell.angle_alpha   90.00
_cell.angle_beta   90.00
_cell.angle_gamma   90.00
#
_symmetry.space_group_name_H-M   'P 1'
#
loop_
_entity.id
_entity.type
_entity.pdbx_description
1 polymer ?
#
loop_
_entity_poly.entity_id
_entity_poly.type
_entity_poly.pdbx_seq_one_letter_code
_entity_poly.pdbx_strand_id
1 'polypeptide(L)'
;MSLNTLDARFAAALAQDAYRLKDEITRRIVLFEYKDKLEVNEELSGKTGAFIYLKYSHIMGACAFGINKYAGQAFVILKGTASGFDALTDLNAGIKRCSTGGQVHQGFQDTFESFLPQLKEFRSELAKRPTIQTVHCIGHSLGGALATLTADWLSSNCSATTKLYTFGSPKVGFNYFASNLTNRVNPDNIYRVYHKTDPVPMVPTWPFTHAPSQGTDYLLDSGLALVPWKYHLMEHYLDSVSGNSQISLDWLTLKAKRPPELMDSAIENWLKSDGPVSLCLNTARVLDAALLWVIKKVVNIAGIAIMGAASTTFTILDRLAYMMHKAYDLSKDLGTWVMRLIKRMARAIGIVVTETTTLSVAFIRMIFIRIHHSVSELVRKASQAIE
;
A
#
# COMPACT_ATOMS: atom_id res chain seq x y z
N MET A 1 14.07 20.12 4.74
CA MET A 1 12.97 19.23 5.17
C MET A 1 11.66 19.95 4.93
N SER A 2 10.61 19.25 4.51
CA SER A 2 9.28 19.82 4.34
C SER A 2 8.77 20.36 5.69
N LEU A 3 8.22 21.59 5.72
CA LEU A 3 7.69 22.23 6.93
C LEU A 3 6.66 21.30 7.61
N ASN A 4 6.63 21.32 8.95
CA ASN A 4 5.67 20.54 9.76
C ASN A 4 5.68 19.02 9.50
N THR A 5 6.79 18.43 9.06
CA THR A 5 6.89 16.97 8.92
C THR A 5 6.98 16.31 10.30
N LEU A 6 6.18 15.27 10.54
CA LEU A 6 6.24 14.52 11.79
C LEU A 6 7.53 13.70 11.85
N ASP A 7 8.07 13.54 13.07
CA ASP A 7 9.11 12.55 13.29
C ASP A 7 8.54 11.13 13.05
N ALA A 8 9.37 10.22 12.52
CA ALA A 8 8.91 8.91 12.06
C ALA A 8 8.34 8.07 13.22
N ARG A 9 8.95 8.18 14.40
CA ARG A 9 8.52 7.46 15.60
C ARG A 9 7.18 7.97 16.13
N PHE A 10 6.89 9.25 16.07
CA PHE A 10 5.65 9.85 16.52
C PHE A 10 4.51 9.50 15.56
N ALA A 11 4.76 9.54 14.25
CA ALA A 11 3.81 9.02 13.27
C ALA A 11 3.49 7.53 13.52
N ALA A 12 4.52 6.72 13.81
CA ALA A 12 4.33 5.31 14.16
C ALA A 12 3.60 5.12 15.49
N ALA A 13 3.87 5.94 16.51
CA ALA A 13 3.19 5.88 17.80
C ALA A 13 1.70 6.20 17.67
N LEU A 14 1.35 7.24 16.91
CA LEU A 14 -0.05 7.56 16.60
C LEU A 14 -0.74 6.41 15.86
N ALA A 15 -0.06 5.76 14.91
CA ALA A 15 -0.60 4.59 14.20
C ALA A 15 -0.79 3.37 15.13
N GLN A 16 0.09 3.16 16.12
CA GLN A 16 -0.05 2.11 17.14
C GLN A 16 -1.22 2.42 18.08
N ASP A 17 -1.30 3.65 18.59
CA ASP A 17 -2.32 4.05 19.55
C ASP A 17 -3.72 4.13 18.94
N ALA A 18 -3.83 4.22 17.61
CA ALA A 18 -5.09 4.07 16.90
C ALA A 18 -5.83 2.77 17.29
N TYR A 19 -5.11 1.67 17.57
CA TYR A 19 -5.70 0.40 18.01
C TYR A 19 -6.34 0.46 19.39
N ARG A 20 -5.88 1.38 20.24
CA ARG A 20 -6.40 1.61 21.59
C ARG A 20 -7.63 2.51 21.59
N LEU A 21 -8.04 3.08 20.45
CA LEU A 21 -9.28 3.86 20.36
C LEU A 21 -10.56 3.00 20.39
N LYS A 22 -10.45 1.67 20.27
CA LYS A 22 -11.59 0.76 20.16
C LYS A 22 -12.41 0.65 21.46
N ASP A 23 -11.75 0.62 22.62
CA ASP A 23 -12.41 0.47 23.93
C ASP A 23 -12.48 1.83 24.63
N GLU A 24 -13.58 2.10 25.34
CA GLU A 24 -13.77 3.41 25.96
C GLU A 24 -12.66 3.76 26.95
N ILE A 25 -12.23 2.79 27.77
CA ILE A 25 -11.17 2.98 28.77
C ILE A 25 -9.84 3.28 28.08
N THR A 26 -9.42 2.45 27.13
CA THR A 26 -8.14 2.62 26.44
C THR A 26 -8.13 3.92 25.61
N ARG A 27 -9.27 4.30 25.03
CA ARG A 27 -9.44 5.57 24.35
C ARG A 27 -9.23 6.75 25.29
N ARG A 28 -9.84 6.76 26.48
CA ARG A 28 -9.60 7.82 27.49
C ARG A 28 -8.13 7.93 27.87
N ILE A 29 -7.43 6.79 27.99
CA ILE A 29 -5.99 6.77 28.27
C ILE A 29 -5.20 7.42 27.13
N VAL A 30 -5.47 7.05 25.87
CA VAL A 30 -4.83 7.67 24.70
C VAL A 30 -5.10 9.18 24.67
N LEU A 31 -6.36 9.59 24.83
CA LEU A 31 -6.71 11.02 24.87
C LEU A 31 -5.94 11.78 25.96
N PHE A 32 -5.73 11.14 27.12
CA PHE A 32 -4.93 11.71 28.19
C PHE A 32 -3.43 11.77 27.87
N GLU A 33 -2.86 10.75 27.25
CA GLU A 33 -1.45 10.71 26.82
C GLU A 33 -1.12 11.80 25.78
N TYR A 34 -2.10 12.18 24.96
CA TYR A 34 -1.96 13.20 23.93
C TYR A 34 -2.57 14.56 24.30
N LYS A 35 -3.08 14.75 25.52
CA LYS A 35 -3.80 15.99 25.93
C LYS A 35 -3.00 17.28 25.77
N ASP A 36 -1.67 17.21 25.86
CA ASP A 36 -0.76 18.36 25.73
C ASP A 36 -0.29 18.57 24.27
N LYS A 37 -0.76 17.74 23.34
CA LYS A 37 -0.35 17.70 21.93
C LYS A 37 -1.53 17.82 20.97
N LEU A 38 -2.67 17.22 21.31
CA LEU A 38 -3.84 17.05 20.46
C LEU A 38 -5.13 17.36 21.25
N GLU A 39 -6.00 18.15 20.62
CA GLU A 39 -7.40 18.35 21.02
C GLU A 39 -8.27 17.52 20.07
N VAL A 40 -8.87 16.44 20.57
CA VAL A 40 -9.73 15.57 19.73
C VAL A 40 -11.03 16.28 19.41
N ASN A 41 -11.38 16.28 18.13
CA ASN A 41 -12.53 16.99 17.60
C ASN A 41 -13.65 16.03 17.21
N GLU A 42 -13.35 14.97 16.45
CA GLU A 42 -14.36 14.05 15.93
C GLU A 42 -13.89 12.59 16.01
N GLU A 43 -14.82 11.69 16.31
CA GLU A 43 -14.59 10.25 16.24
C GLU A 43 -15.10 9.70 14.91
N LEU A 44 -14.25 8.91 14.24
CA LEU A 44 -14.61 8.29 12.98
C LEU A 44 -15.16 6.90 13.28
N SER A 45 -16.48 6.75 13.19
CA SER A 45 -17.16 5.45 13.24
C SER A 45 -17.49 4.99 11.84
N GLY A 46 -17.15 3.75 11.51
CA GLY A 46 -17.35 3.19 10.18
C GLY A 46 -17.72 1.71 10.24
N LYS A 47 -17.97 1.13 9.06
CA LYS A 47 -18.40 -0.26 8.91
C LYS A 47 -17.32 -1.07 8.19
N THR A 48 -16.89 -2.18 8.78
CA THR A 48 -15.96 -3.14 8.17
C THR A 48 -16.43 -4.58 8.40
N GLY A 49 -16.04 -5.51 7.53
CA GLY A 49 -16.35 -6.93 7.69
C GLY A 49 -15.97 -7.74 6.44
N ALA A 50 -15.79 -9.04 6.62
CA ALA A 50 -15.29 -10.02 5.63
C ALA A 50 -16.29 -10.42 4.54
N PHE A 51 -17.52 -9.90 4.60
CA PHE A 51 -18.55 -10.18 3.62
C PHE A 51 -19.34 -8.91 3.36
N ILE A 52 -19.67 -8.65 2.08
CA ILE A 52 -20.44 -7.48 1.64
C ILE A 52 -21.72 -7.27 2.50
N TYR A 53 -22.29 -8.36 3.02
CA TYR A 53 -23.54 -8.39 3.79
C TYR A 53 -23.39 -8.35 5.33
N LEU A 54 -22.20 -8.64 5.89
CA LEU A 54 -21.96 -8.67 7.34
C LEU A 54 -20.89 -7.64 7.70
N LYS A 55 -21.31 -6.36 7.80
CA LYS A 55 -20.43 -5.25 8.20
C LYS A 55 -20.75 -4.81 9.63
N TYR A 56 -19.76 -4.82 10.51
CA TYR A 56 -19.88 -4.35 11.89
C TYR A 56 -19.46 -2.89 12.02
N SER A 57 -20.27 -2.11 12.74
CA SER A 57 -19.95 -0.72 13.05
C SER A 57 -18.99 -0.66 14.22
N HIS A 58 -17.86 0.05 14.06
CA HIS A 58 -16.94 0.32 15.15
C HIS A 58 -16.09 1.56 14.88
N ILE A 59 -15.36 2.00 15.90
CA ILE A 59 -14.45 3.15 15.80
C ILE A 59 -13.31 2.80 14.83
N MET A 60 -13.23 3.54 13.74
CA MET A 60 -12.19 3.49 12.72
C MET A 60 -11.01 4.39 13.04
N GLY A 61 -11.21 5.44 13.83
CA GLY A 61 -10.18 6.43 14.08
C GLY A 61 -10.70 7.68 14.76
N ALA A 62 -9.86 8.72 14.77
CA ALA A 62 -10.19 10.02 15.32
C ALA A 62 -9.56 11.15 14.50
N CYS A 63 -10.22 12.29 14.51
CA CYS A 63 -9.74 13.55 14.00
C CYS A 63 -9.39 14.48 15.17
N ALA A 64 -8.25 15.16 15.09
CA ALA A 64 -7.77 16.04 16.15
C ALA A 64 -7.09 17.30 15.61
N PHE A 65 -7.07 18.35 16.42
CA PHE A 65 -6.33 19.57 16.18
C PHE A 65 -5.07 19.60 17.05
N GLY A 66 -3.95 19.98 16.46
CA GLY A 66 -2.69 20.11 17.18
C GLY A 66 -2.68 21.36 18.06
N ILE A 67 -2.14 21.22 19.26
CA ILE A 67 -1.92 22.30 20.21
C ILE A 67 -0.43 22.40 20.56
N ASN A 68 -0.04 23.49 21.22
CA ASN A 68 1.35 23.73 21.64
C ASN A 68 2.33 23.56 20.46
N LYS A 69 3.27 22.61 20.55
CA LYS A 69 4.27 22.34 19.50
C LYS A 69 3.67 21.88 18.16
N TYR A 70 2.40 21.46 18.13
CA TYR A 70 1.67 21.07 16.92
C TYR A 70 0.60 22.10 16.52
N ALA A 71 0.59 23.29 17.11
CA ALA A 71 -0.32 24.36 16.71
C ALA A 71 -0.22 24.64 15.20
N GLY A 72 -1.37 24.87 14.55
CA GLY A 72 -1.45 25.03 13.09
C GLY A 72 -1.43 23.71 12.30
N GLN A 73 -1.55 22.57 12.98
CA GLN A 73 -1.61 21.25 12.36
C GLN A 73 -2.90 20.51 12.78
N ALA A 74 -3.33 19.58 11.95
CA ALA A 74 -4.50 18.74 12.17
C ALA A 74 -4.16 17.28 11.84
N PHE A 75 -4.89 16.34 12.44
CA PHE A 75 -4.55 14.92 12.43
C PHE A 75 -5.80 14.09 12.15
N VAL A 76 -5.66 13.11 11.26
CA VAL A 76 -6.63 12.04 11.03
C VAL A 76 -5.91 10.71 11.24
N ILE A 77 -6.23 10.05 12.34
CA ILE A 77 -5.53 8.85 12.82
C ILE A 77 -6.47 7.67 12.67
N LEU A 78 -6.08 6.70 11.84
CA LEU A 78 -6.95 5.59 11.41
C LEU A 78 -6.38 4.25 11.88
N LYS A 79 -7.25 3.50 12.56
CA LYS A 79 -7.01 2.18 13.11
C LYS A 79 -7.02 1.13 12.01
N GLY A 80 -6.14 0.14 12.11
CA GLY A 80 -6.22 -1.08 11.31
C GLY A 80 -7.23 -2.11 11.87
N THR A 81 -7.15 -3.33 11.36
CA THR A 81 -7.89 -4.49 11.90
C THR A 81 -6.92 -5.39 12.65
N ALA A 82 -7.34 -5.91 13.81
CA ALA A 82 -6.53 -6.85 14.59
C ALA A 82 -6.44 -8.23 13.89
N SER A 83 -7.54 -8.68 13.28
CA SER A 83 -7.57 -9.79 12.33
C SER A 83 -7.32 -9.27 10.91
N GLY A 84 -6.06 -8.91 10.58
CA GLY A 84 -5.71 -8.50 9.21
C GLY A 84 -6.17 -9.49 8.13
N PHE A 85 -6.34 -10.77 8.50
CA PHE A 85 -6.89 -11.85 7.70
C PHE A 85 -8.17 -11.48 6.94
N ASP A 86 -9.21 -11.00 7.63
CA ASP A 86 -10.57 -10.86 7.08
C ASP A 86 -10.67 -9.83 5.94
N ALA A 87 -9.86 -8.77 6.01
CA ALA A 87 -9.82 -7.72 4.99
C ALA A 87 -8.94 -8.08 3.78
N LEU A 88 -8.02 -9.05 3.96
CA LEU A 88 -7.04 -9.48 2.96
C LEU A 88 -7.52 -10.72 2.18
N THR A 89 -8.31 -11.60 2.80
CA THR A 89 -8.89 -12.80 2.17
C THR A 89 -10.11 -12.52 1.30
N ASP A 90 -10.71 -11.34 1.41
CA ASP A 90 -11.76 -10.84 0.52
C ASP A 90 -11.21 -10.41 -0.87
N LEU A 91 -10.25 -11.22 -1.37
CA LEU A 91 -9.62 -11.17 -2.69
C LEU A 91 -10.60 -11.40 -3.85
N ASN A 92 -11.89 -11.59 -3.56
CA ASN A 92 -13.00 -11.25 -4.47
C ASN A 92 -13.20 -9.72 -4.52
N ALA A 93 -12.09 -8.99 -4.63
CA ALA A 93 -11.95 -7.56 -4.56
C ALA A 93 -12.70 -6.90 -5.72
N GLY A 94 -13.95 -6.55 -5.48
CA GLY A 94 -14.66 -5.65 -6.36
C GLY A 94 -13.84 -4.36 -6.57
N ILE A 95 -14.01 -3.75 -7.73
CA ILE A 95 -13.33 -2.51 -8.07
C ILE A 95 -14.36 -1.39 -8.03
N LYS A 96 -14.07 -0.34 -7.27
CA LYS A 96 -14.94 0.85 -7.20
C LYS A 96 -14.18 2.08 -7.67
N ARG A 97 -14.89 3.05 -8.23
CA ARG A 97 -14.31 4.33 -8.62
C ARG A 97 -14.39 5.29 -7.44
N CYS A 98 -13.28 5.92 -7.05
CA CYS A 98 -13.29 6.94 -6.01
C CYS A 98 -13.77 8.29 -6.58
N SER A 99 -14.26 9.18 -5.71
CA SER A 99 -14.84 10.48 -6.10
C SER A 99 -13.85 11.44 -6.76
N THR A 100 -12.56 11.27 -6.46
CA THR A 100 -11.43 12.03 -6.98
C THR A 100 -10.89 11.49 -8.32
N GLY A 101 -11.44 10.36 -8.78
CA GLY A 101 -11.08 9.69 -10.02
C GLY A 101 -10.09 8.54 -9.83
N GLY A 102 -10.31 7.45 -10.58
CA GLY A 102 -9.48 6.24 -10.52
C GLY A 102 -10.18 5.07 -9.84
N GLN A 103 -9.59 3.88 -10.00
CA GLN A 103 -10.11 2.63 -9.48
C GLN A 103 -9.38 2.27 -8.19
N VAL A 104 -10.15 1.92 -7.17
CA VAL A 104 -9.68 1.54 -5.84
C VAL A 104 -10.36 0.25 -5.38
N HIS A 105 -9.80 -0.37 -4.35
CA HIS A 105 -10.35 -1.58 -3.75
C HIS A 105 -11.74 -1.28 -3.16
N GLN A 106 -12.77 -2.02 -3.58
CA GLN A 106 -14.15 -1.76 -3.14
C GLN A 106 -14.29 -1.82 -1.62
N GLY A 107 -13.68 -2.79 -0.94
CA GLY A 107 -13.75 -2.89 0.51
C GLY A 107 -13.19 -1.65 1.23
N PHE A 108 -12.06 -1.12 0.76
CA PHE A 108 -11.47 0.08 1.35
C PHE A 108 -12.33 1.32 1.07
N GLN A 109 -12.86 1.42 -0.16
CA GLN A 109 -13.73 2.52 -0.57
C GLN A 109 -15.05 2.53 0.21
N ASP A 110 -15.68 1.36 0.38
CA ASP A 110 -16.93 1.24 1.13
C ASP A 110 -16.74 1.60 2.61
N THR A 111 -15.62 1.17 3.22
CA THR A 111 -15.29 1.56 4.59
C THR A 111 -15.01 3.04 4.69
N PHE A 112 -14.23 3.62 3.76
CA PHE A 112 -13.98 5.06 3.71
C PHE A 112 -15.28 5.87 3.60
N GLU A 113 -16.18 5.48 2.68
CA GLU A 113 -17.48 6.13 2.50
C GLU A 113 -18.35 6.06 3.75
N SER A 114 -18.21 5.00 4.56
CA SER A 114 -18.99 4.83 5.78
C SER A 114 -18.66 5.84 6.89
N PHE A 115 -17.44 6.38 6.95
CA PHE A 115 -17.05 7.44 7.90
C PHE A 115 -16.89 8.82 7.24
N LEU A 116 -17.17 8.93 5.92
CA LEU A 116 -17.07 10.18 5.19
C LEU A 116 -17.94 11.32 5.74
N PRO A 117 -19.16 11.09 6.31
CA PRO A 117 -19.92 12.15 6.96
C PRO A 117 -19.15 12.85 8.09
N GLN A 118 -18.55 12.09 9.01
CA GLN A 118 -17.73 12.68 10.09
C GLN A 118 -16.48 13.37 9.56
N LEU A 119 -15.87 12.83 8.49
CA LEU A 119 -14.73 13.50 7.84
C LEU A 119 -15.12 14.85 7.20
N LYS A 120 -16.35 14.98 6.68
CA LYS A 120 -16.88 16.25 6.17
C LYS A 120 -17.14 17.26 7.27
N GLU A 121 -17.60 16.82 8.43
CA GLU A 121 -17.75 17.66 9.64
C GLU A 121 -16.38 18.19 10.07
N PHE A 122 -15.39 17.30 10.23
CA PHE A 122 -14.01 17.70 10.52
C PHE A 122 -13.43 18.68 9.49
N ARG A 123 -13.65 18.45 8.20
CA ARG A 123 -13.23 19.38 7.13
C ARG A 123 -13.91 20.75 7.27
N SER A 124 -15.15 20.79 7.74
CA SER A 124 -15.90 22.03 7.96
C SER A 124 -15.35 22.80 9.16
N GLU A 125 -14.98 22.11 10.24
CA GLU A 125 -14.26 22.70 11.37
C GLU A 125 -12.87 23.21 10.99
N LEU A 126 -12.15 22.43 10.18
CA LEU A 126 -10.85 22.83 9.64
C LEU A 126 -10.94 24.12 8.80
N ALA A 127 -12.00 24.27 8.00
CA ALA A 127 -12.23 25.47 7.20
C ALA A 127 -12.48 26.74 8.04
N LYS A 128 -12.95 26.59 9.29
CA LYS A 128 -13.12 27.71 10.24
C LYS A 128 -11.81 28.11 10.92
N ARG A 129 -10.73 27.32 10.74
CA ARG A 129 -9.43 27.50 11.39
C ARG A 129 -8.32 27.74 10.34
N PRO A 130 -8.27 28.93 9.72
CA PRO A 130 -7.32 29.23 8.64
C PRO A 130 -5.84 29.20 9.06
N THR A 131 -5.57 29.23 10.38
CA THR A 131 -4.23 29.05 10.94
C THR A 131 -3.72 27.62 10.80
N ILE A 132 -4.60 26.64 10.54
CA ILE A 132 -4.20 25.25 10.30
C ILE A 132 -3.79 25.09 8.84
N GLN A 133 -2.50 24.87 8.63
CA GLN A 133 -1.89 24.80 7.30
C GLN A 133 -1.53 23.38 6.88
N THR A 134 -1.59 22.41 7.80
CA THR A 134 -1.18 21.02 7.54
C THR A 134 -2.17 20.03 8.13
N VAL A 135 -2.55 19.00 7.37
CA VAL A 135 -3.34 17.86 7.84
C VAL A 135 -2.53 16.57 7.66
N HIS A 136 -2.41 15.78 8.73
CA HIS A 136 -1.66 14.51 8.75
C HIS A 136 -2.63 13.33 8.73
N CYS A 137 -2.59 12.54 7.67
CA CYS A 137 -3.32 11.27 7.55
C CYS A 137 -2.40 10.13 7.95
N ILE A 138 -2.75 9.38 8.99
CA ILE A 138 -1.87 8.38 9.61
C ILE A 138 -2.62 7.07 9.75
N GLY A 139 -1.98 5.95 9.40
CA GLY A 139 -2.56 4.64 9.67
C GLY A 139 -1.64 3.45 9.40
N HIS A 140 -2.00 2.32 10.01
CA HIS A 140 -1.31 1.04 9.85
C HIS A 140 -2.24 -0.03 9.26
N SER A 141 -1.71 -0.94 8.43
CA SER A 141 -2.48 -2.04 7.83
C SER A 141 -3.72 -1.51 7.08
N LEU A 142 -4.93 -2.00 7.38
CA LEU A 142 -6.19 -1.42 6.88
C LEU A 142 -6.28 0.10 7.12
N GLY A 143 -5.85 0.58 8.29
CA GLY A 143 -5.83 2.00 8.61
C GLY A 143 -4.92 2.80 7.67
N GLY A 144 -3.85 2.18 7.15
CA GLY A 144 -3.00 2.79 6.13
C GLY A 144 -3.71 2.93 4.77
N ALA A 145 -4.54 1.95 4.41
CA ALA A 145 -5.37 2.03 3.20
C ALA A 145 -6.42 3.14 3.32
N LEU A 146 -7.08 3.23 4.48
CA LEU A 146 -8.05 4.28 4.78
C LEU A 146 -7.38 5.65 4.83
N ALA A 147 -6.19 5.76 5.45
CA ALA A 147 -5.41 7.00 5.48
C ALA A 147 -5.04 7.48 4.06
N THR A 148 -4.74 6.55 3.15
CA THR A 148 -4.47 6.84 1.74
C THR A 148 -5.70 7.44 1.05
N LEU A 149 -6.89 6.86 1.24
CA LEU A 149 -8.15 7.39 0.69
C LEU A 149 -8.53 8.73 1.34
N THR A 150 -8.32 8.88 2.64
CA THR A 150 -8.54 10.14 3.36
C THR A 150 -7.60 11.24 2.90
N ALA A 151 -6.32 10.95 2.67
CA ALA A 151 -5.37 11.91 2.11
C ALA A 151 -5.75 12.36 0.70
N ASP A 152 -6.20 11.43 -0.15
CA ASP A 152 -6.70 11.75 -1.49
C ASP A 152 -7.93 12.65 -1.44
N TRP A 153 -8.90 12.35 -0.56
CA TRP A 153 -10.08 13.17 -0.41
C TRP A 153 -9.77 14.55 0.18
N LEU A 154 -8.97 14.64 1.26
CA LEU A 154 -8.63 15.90 1.91
C LEU A 154 -7.80 16.81 1.01
N SER A 155 -6.80 16.28 0.31
CA SER A 155 -6.01 17.06 -0.67
C SER A 155 -6.84 17.58 -1.84
N SER A 156 -8.05 17.03 -2.06
CA SER A 156 -9.00 17.49 -3.07
C SER A 156 -10.04 18.49 -2.54
N ASN A 157 -10.28 18.51 -1.22
CA ASN A 157 -11.41 19.20 -0.60
C ASN A 157 -11.00 20.23 0.48
N CYS A 158 -9.70 20.36 0.75
CA CYS A 158 -9.13 21.25 1.74
C CYS A 158 -7.91 22.00 1.17
N SER A 159 -7.71 23.24 1.62
CA SER A 159 -6.55 24.06 1.26
C SER A 159 -5.29 23.72 2.09
N ALA A 160 -5.45 23.00 3.21
CA ALA A 160 -4.31 22.60 4.04
C ALA A 160 -3.44 21.59 3.31
N THR A 161 -2.12 21.72 3.47
CA THR A 161 -1.16 20.76 2.91
C THR A 161 -1.40 19.40 3.56
N THR A 162 -1.70 18.40 2.74
CA THR A 162 -1.91 17.04 3.22
C THR A 162 -0.58 16.29 3.29
N LYS A 163 -0.35 15.55 4.38
CA LYS A 163 0.78 14.63 4.55
C LYS A 163 0.24 13.26 4.92
N LEU A 164 0.77 12.22 4.28
CA LEU A 164 0.32 10.84 4.43
C LEU A 164 1.44 10.00 5.07
N TYR A 165 1.14 9.31 6.17
CA TYR A 165 2.05 8.39 6.84
C TYR A 165 1.39 7.03 6.95
N THR A 166 1.99 6.03 6.32
CA THR A 166 1.43 4.68 6.33
C THR A 166 2.48 3.66 6.76
N PHE A 167 2.04 2.68 7.54
CA PHE A 167 2.86 1.58 8.03
C PHE A 167 2.22 0.27 7.59
N GLY A 168 2.96 -0.61 6.91
CA GLY A 168 2.45 -1.93 6.50
C GLY A 168 1.16 -1.89 5.67
N SER A 169 0.91 -0.79 4.94
CA SER A 169 -0.35 -0.61 4.20
C SER A 169 -0.44 -1.52 2.97
N PRO A 170 -1.62 -2.09 2.66
CA PRO A 170 -1.85 -2.79 1.40
C PRO A 170 -1.94 -1.82 0.21
N LYS A 171 -1.93 -2.36 -1.01
CA LYS A 171 -2.10 -1.59 -2.25
C LYS A 171 -3.56 -1.13 -2.39
N VAL A 172 -3.79 0.16 -2.57
CA VAL A 172 -5.15 0.76 -2.43
C VAL A 172 -5.89 0.88 -3.76
N GLY A 173 -5.19 1.21 -4.84
CA GLY A 173 -5.82 1.47 -6.13
C GLY A 173 -4.89 1.28 -7.31
N PHE A 174 -5.41 1.55 -8.50
CA PHE A 174 -4.67 1.38 -9.75
C PHE A 174 -3.71 2.54 -9.98
N ASN A 175 -2.85 2.41 -10.99
CA ASN A 175 -1.82 3.41 -11.29
C ASN A 175 -2.37 4.83 -11.49
N TYR A 176 -3.56 4.97 -12.08
CA TYR A 176 -4.21 6.28 -12.24
C TYR A 176 -4.55 6.93 -10.88
N PHE A 177 -5.14 6.16 -9.96
CA PHE A 177 -5.42 6.64 -8.60
C PHE A 177 -4.12 7.02 -7.88
N ALA A 178 -3.14 6.11 -7.86
CA ALA A 178 -1.88 6.33 -7.17
C ALA A 178 -1.11 7.54 -7.71
N SER A 179 -1.11 7.75 -9.03
CA SER A 179 -0.45 8.89 -9.66
C SER A 179 -1.16 10.21 -9.38
N ASN A 180 -2.49 10.23 -9.46
CA ASN A 180 -3.27 11.42 -9.10
C ASN A 180 -3.06 11.82 -7.64
N LEU A 181 -3.11 10.87 -6.72
CA LEU A 181 -2.83 11.11 -5.30
C LEU A 181 -1.41 11.67 -5.12
N THR A 182 -0.42 11.02 -5.72
CA THR A 182 0.99 11.43 -5.61
C THR A 182 1.22 12.85 -6.08
N ASN A 183 0.60 13.23 -7.21
CA ASN A 183 0.72 14.57 -7.76
C ASN A 183 0.02 15.61 -6.89
N ARG A 184 -1.16 15.29 -6.34
CA ARG A 184 -1.94 16.23 -5.52
C ARG A 184 -1.34 16.47 -4.14
N VAL A 185 -0.83 15.41 -3.49
CA VAL A 185 -0.24 15.48 -2.15
C VAL A 185 1.23 15.92 -2.18
N ASN A 186 1.91 15.77 -3.32
CA ASN A 186 3.36 15.82 -3.49
C ASN A 186 4.05 14.56 -2.92
N PRO A 187 4.94 13.88 -3.68
CA PRO A 187 5.66 12.69 -3.22
C PRO A 187 6.48 12.92 -1.93
N ASP A 188 6.99 14.13 -1.68
CA ASP A 188 7.77 14.46 -0.47
C ASP A 188 6.90 14.58 0.80
N ASN A 189 5.57 14.50 0.65
CA ASN A 189 4.61 14.46 1.75
C ASN A 189 3.98 13.07 1.92
N ILE A 190 4.46 12.04 1.20
CA ILE A 190 3.97 10.66 1.33
C ILE A 190 5.07 9.77 1.93
N TYR A 191 4.84 9.35 3.16
CA TYR A 191 5.75 8.55 3.97
C TYR A 191 5.21 7.13 4.11
N ARG A 192 5.46 6.31 3.08
CA ARG A 192 5.07 4.89 3.07
C ARG A 192 6.19 4.03 3.65
N VAL A 193 5.99 3.52 4.86
CA VAL A 193 6.93 2.66 5.59
C VAL A 193 6.45 1.22 5.56
N TYR A 194 7.33 0.30 5.22
CA TYR A 194 6.99 -1.12 5.13
C TYR A 194 8.20 -2.03 5.29
N HIS A 195 7.97 -3.23 5.78
CA HIS A 195 9.02 -4.22 6.01
C HIS A 195 9.20 -5.22 4.85
N LYS A 196 10.43 -5.71 4.67
CA LYS A 196 10.79 -6.73 3.67
C LYS A 196 10.11 -8.08 3.90
N THR A 197 9.61 -8.45 5.06
CA THR A 197 8.85 -9.72 5.20
C THR A 197 7.38 -9.48 5.48
N ASP A 198 6.95 -8.23 5.62
CA ASP A 198 5.53 -7.93 5.80
C ASP A 198 4.73 -8.35 4.54
N PRO A 199 3.77 -9.27 4.69
CA PRO A 199 2.97 -9.76 3.58
C PRO A 199 1.86 -8.80 3.15
N VAL A 200 1.41 -7.88 4.01
CA VAL A 200 0.26 -7.00 3.73
C VAL A 200 0.52 -6.01 2.58
N PRO A 201 1.68 -5.34 2.50
CA PRO A 201 2.03 -4.50 1.35
C PRO A 201 2.15 -5.23 0.01
N MET A 202 2.14 -6.57 0.00
CA MET A 202 2.24 -7.34 -1.25
C MET A 202 0.91 -7.47 -1.96
N VAL A 203 -0.19 -7.20 -1.25
CA VAL A 203 -1.55 -7.46 -1.71
C VAL A 203 -2.43 -6.20 -1.66
N PRO A 204 -3.51 -6.16 -2.46
CA PRO A 204 -3.79 -7.07 -3.57
C PRO A 204 -2.68 -7.02 -4.62
N THR A 205 -2.52 -8.05 -5.45
CA THR A 205 -1.47 -8.02 -6.49
C THR A 205 -1.82 -6.99 -7.57
N TRP A 206 -0.94 -6.81 -8.57
CA TRP A 206 -1.28 -6.06 -9.78
C TRP A 206 -2.68 -6.45 -10.29
N PRO A 207 -3.56 -5.51 -10.67
CA PRO A 207 -3.34 -4.09 -11.03
C PRO A 207 -3.25 -3.07 -9.89
N PHE A 208 -3.39 -3.49 -8.63
CA PHE A 208 -3.25 -2.58 -7.50
C PHE A 208 -1.78 -2.17 -7.32
N THR A 209 -1.56 -0.90 -6.98
CA THR A 209 -0.24 -0.32 -6.74
C THR A 209 -0.26 0.59 -5.51
N HIS A 210 0.93 0.91 -5.01
CA HIS A 210 1.14 1.85 -3.91
C HIS A 210 1.21 3.30 -4.40
N ALA A 211 0.81 4.23 -3.53
CA ALA A 211 1.24 5.62 -3.57
C ALA A 211 2.40 5.79 -2.55
N PRO A 212 3.46 6.56 -2.86
CA PRO A 212 3.56 7.40 -4.03
C PRO A 212 3.96 6.59 -5.29
N SER A 213 3.47 6.97 -6.47
CA SER A 213 3.79 6.30 -7.74
C SER A 213 5.17 6.68 -8.30
N GLN A 214 5.69 7.81 -7.83
CA GLN A 214 7.02 8.36 -8.08
C GLN A 214 7.57 8.95 -6.79
N GLY A 215 8.89 9.02 -6.63
CA GLY A 215 9.51 9.49 -5.39
C GLY A 215 9.99 8.33 -4.51
N THR A 216 10.06 8.54 -3.20
CA THR A 216 10.70 7.61 -2.26
C THR A 216 9.67 6.90 -1.38
N ASP A 217 9.79 5.59 -1.24
CA ASP A 217 9.21 4.83 -0.14
C ASP A 217 10.29 4.30 0.82
N TYR A 218 9.87 3.95 2.04
CA TYR A 218 10.76 3.60 3.15
C TYR A 218 10.66 2.09 3.42
N LEU A 219 11.41 1.31 2.62
CA LEU A 219 11.54 -0.13 2.82
C LEU A 219 12.55 -0.41 3.93
N LEU A 220 12.08 -1.04 4.99
CA LEU A 220 12.88 -1.45 6.14
C LEU A 220 13.24 -2.92 6.04
N ASP A 221 14.43 -3.26 6.51
CA ASP A 221 14.82 -4.66 6.65
C ASP A 221 14.03 -5.32 7.79
N SER A 222 13.72 -6.59 7.60
CA SER A 222 12.99 -7.41 8.57
C SER A 222 13.89 -8.42 9.27
N GLY A 223 15.20 -8.34 9.07
CA GLY A 223 16.15 -9.33 9.60
C GLY A 223 15.82 -10.76 9.17
N LEU A 224 16.34 -11.73 9.92
CA LEU A 224 16.09 -13.17 9.71
C LEU A 224 14.78 -13.58 10.41
N ALA A 225 13.65 -13.13 9.88
CA ALA A 225 12.33 -13.46 10.43
C ALA A 225 11.79 -14.76 9.84
N LEU A 226 11.76 -15.84 10.64
CA LEU A 226 11.11 -17.10 10.26
C LEU A 226 9.58 -16.98 10.21
N VAL A 227 9.00 -15.96 10.86
CA VAL A 227 7.55 -15.67 10.87
C VAL A 227 7.30 -14.32 10.22
N PRO A 228 6.95 -14.28 8.93
CA PRO A 228 6.86 -13.03 8.17
C PRO A 228 5.86 -12.02 8.73
N TRP A 229 4.74 -12.49 9.27
CA TRP A 229 3.69 -11.63 9.84
C TRP A 229 4.11 -10.88 11.10
N LYS A 230 5.13 -11.35 11.80
CA LYS A 230 5.69 -10.63 12.97
C LYS A 230 6.06 -9.20 12.59
N TYR A 231 6.63 -8.99 11.40
CA TYR A 231 7.00 -7.67 10.90
C TYR A 231 5.84 -6.84 10.34
N HIS A 232 4.62 -7.38 10.39
CA HIS A 232 3.41 -6.58 10.19
C HIS A 232 2.93 -5.94 11.51
N LEU A 233 3.46 -6.31 12.67
CA LEU A 233 3.01 -5.71 13.94
C LEU A 233 3.65 -4.33 14.17
N MET A 234 2.86 -3.40 14.71
CA MET A 234 3.31 -2.03 14.95
C MET A 234 4.52 -1.90 15.89
N GLU A 235 4.72 -2.87 16.79
CA GLU A 235 5.91 -2.93 17.65
C GLU A 235 7.20 -2.93 16.81
N HIS A 236 7.23 -3.70 15.72
CA HIS A 236 8.40 -3.79 14.85
C HIS A 236 8.57 -2.54 13.99
N TYR A 237 7.47 -1.91 13.58
CA TYR A 237 7.52 -0.61 12.92
C TYR A 237 8.12 0.45 13.84
N LEU A 238 7.68 0.52 15.10
CA LEU A 238 8.21 1.44 16.10
C LEU A 238 9.70 1.22 16.38
N ASP A 239 10.11 -0.03 16.54
CA ASP A 239 11.52 -0.37 16.74
C ASP A 239 12.35 0.03 15.54
N SER A 240 11.87 -0.25 14.33
CA SER A 240 12.65 -0.04 13.10
C SER A 240 12.76 1.44 12.71
N VAL A 241 11.79 2.28 13.08
CA VAL A 241 11.88 3.74 12.90
C VAL A 241 12.63 4.44 14.05
N SER A 242 13.04 3.68 15.06
CA SER A 242 13.82 4.16 16.20
C SER A 242 15.28 3.73 16.10
N GLY A 243 16.18 4.57 16.60
CA GLY A 243 17.59 4.26 16.78
C GLY A 243 17.85 3.61 18.13
N ASN A 244 19.14 3.45 18.45
CA ASN A 244 19.55 3.04 19.78
C ASN A 244 18.95 4.01 20.81
N SER A 245 18.39 3.47 21.90
CA SER A 245 17.70 4.24 22.96
C SER A 245 16.34 4.82 22.58
N GLN A 246 15.61 4.22 21.63
CA GLN A 246 14.22 4.60 21.27
C GLN A 246 14.05 6.04 20.74
N ILE A 247 15.13 6.68 20.29
CA ILE A 247 15.13 8.00 19.65
C ILE A 247 14.66 7.84 18.21
N SER A 248 13.79 8.74 17.71
CA SER A 248 13.35 8.68 16.30
C SER A 248 14.54 8.79 15.35
N LEU A 249 14.63 7.90 14.38
CA LEU A 249 15.48 8.12 13.20
C LEU A 249 14.84 9.20 12.33
N ASP A 250 15.68 10.01 11.67
CA ASP A 250 15.21 10.94 10.68
C ASP A 250 14.86 10.21 9.36
N TRP A 251 14.01 10.82 8.55
CA TRP A 251 13.53 10.23 7.30
C TRP A 251 14.66 9.96 6.29
N LEU A 252 15.73 10.77 6.25
CA LEU A 252 16.84 10.54 5.32
C LEU A 252 17.64 9.30 5.73
N THR A 253 17.86 9.11 7.02
CA THR A 253 18.47 7.88 7.56
C THR A 253 17.62 6.66 7.25
N LEU A 254 16.30 6.72 7.42
CA LEU A 254 15.39 5.62 7.06
C LEU A 254 15.42 5.30 5.56
N LYS A 255 15.47 6.32 4.71
CA LYS A 255 15.62 6.15 3.26
C LYS A 255 16.92 5.43 2.90
N ALA A 256 18.03 5.77 3.56
CA ALA A 256 19.33 5.15 3.31
C ALA A 256 19.40 3.67 3.72
N LYS A 257 18.51 3.21 4.60
CA LYS A 257 18.43 1.81 5.04
C LYS A 257 17.74 0.86 4.06
N ARG A 258 17.31 1.35 2.88
CA ARG A 258 16.66 0.52 1.86
C ARG A 258 17.55 -0.66 1.43
N PRO A 259 17.07 -1.92 1.52
CA PRO A 259 17.77 -3.08 0.97
C PRO A 259 18.02 -2.95 -0.55
N PRO A 260 19.19 -3.33 -1.06
CA PRO A 260 19.58 -3.11 -2.47
C PRO A 260 18.82 -3.98 -3.48
N GLU A 261 18.19 -5.07 -3.04
CA GLU A 261 17.53 -6.07 -3.90
C GLU A 261 16.36 -5.54 -4.75
N LEU A 262 15.77 -4.39 -4.37
CA LEU A 262 14.65 -3.78 -5.10
C LEU A 262 15.06 -2.54 -5.92
N MET A 263 16.35 -2.37 -6.21
CA MET A 263 16.81 -1.37 -7.18
C MET A 263 16.60 -1.87 -8.61
N ASP A 264 16.38 -0.96 -9.57
CA ASP A 264 16.13 -1.33 -10.98
C ASP A 264 17.25 -2.22 -11.56
N SER A 265 18.51 -1.94 -11.22
CA SER A 265 19.66 -2.76 -11.62
C SER A 265 19.62 -4.17 -11.01
N ALA A 266 19.16 -4.31 -9.77
CA ALA A 266 19.00 -5.60 -9.11
C ALA A 266 17.87 -6.42 -9.75
N ILE A 267 16.74 -5.78 -10.08
CA ILE A 267 15.62 -6.41 -10.80
C ILE A 267 16.07 -6.88 -12.19
N GLU A 268 16.81 -6.04 -12.91
CA GLU A 268 17.35 -6.38 -14.22
C GLU A 268 18.30 -7.59 -14.15
N ASN A 269 19.23 -7.59 -13.20
CA ASN A 269 20.16 -8.69 -12.98
C ASN A 269 19.44 -9.97 -12.55
N TRP A 270 18.41 -9.86 -11.71
CA TRP A 270 17.59 -10.99 -11.29
C TRP A 270 16.81 -11.60 -12.46
N LEU A 271 16.27 -10.77 -13.37
CA LEU A 271 15.60 -11.23 -14.60
C LEU A 271 16.58 -11.92 -15.57
N LYS A 272 17.85 -11.50 -15.59
CA LYS A 272 18.91 -12.15 -16.39
C LYS A 272 19.40 -13.48 -15.80
N SER A 273 19.18 -13.72 -14.52
CA SER A 273 19.70 -14.89 -13.81
C SER A 273 18.96 -16.18 -14.19
N ASP A 274 19.73 -17.26 -14.39
CA ASP A 274 19.22 -18.61 -14.57
C ASP A 274 19.18 -19.46 -13.28
N GLY A 275 19.49 -18.86 -12.13
CA GLY A 275 19.45 -19.55 -10.83
C GLY A 275 18.04 -20.03 -10.47
N PRO A 276 17.94 -21.02 -9.54
CA PRO A 276 16.67 -21.58 -9.10
C PRO A 276 15.78 -20.49 -8.48
N VAL A 277 14.47 -20.66 -8.62
CA VAL A 277 13.46 -19.75 -8.06
C VAL A 277 12.47 -20.58 -7.26
N SER A 278 12.47 -20.39 -5.95
CA SER A 278 11.43 -20.92 -5.07
C SER A 278 10.50 -19.79 -4.66
N LEU A 279 9.19 -20.05 -4.69
CA LEU A 279 8.20 -19.05 -4.32
C LEU A 279 8.12 -18.94 -2.79
N CYS A 280 8.66 -17.82 -2.29
CA CYS A 280 8.50 -17.33 -0.92
C CYS A 280 8.13 -15.84 -0.96
N LEU A 281 7.85 -15.22 0.19
CA LEU A 281 7.45 -13.79 0.21
C LEU A 281 8.52 -12.86 -0.40
N ASN A 282 9.80 -13.14 -0.18
CA ASN A 282 10.87 -12.35 -0.80
C ASN A 282 10.83 -12.47 -2.33
N THR A 283 10.78 -13.70 -2.86
CA THR A 283 10.69 -13.95 -4.30
C THR A 283 9.40 -13.36 -4.90
N ALA A 284 8.27 -13.47 -4.22
CA ALA A 284 7.00 -12.92 -4.66
C ALA A 284 7.05 -11.38 -4.76
N ARG A 285 7.77 -10.70 -3.86
CA ARG A 285 8.01 -9.26 -3.97
C ARG A 285 8.90 -8.90 -5.15
N VAL A 286 9.99 -9.64 -5.36
CA VAL A 286 10.89 -9.43 -6.50
C VAL A 286 10.13 -9.67 -7.82
N LEU A 287 9.23 -10.66 -7.87
CA LEU A 287 8.35 -10.93 -9.01
C LEU A 287 7.37 -9.77 -9.29
N ASP A 288 6.75 -9.19 -8.26
CA ASP A 288 5.86 -8.03 -8.40
C ASP A 288 6.64 -6.80 -8.93
N ALA A 289 7.83 -6.55 -8.38
CA ALA A 289 8.73 -5.50 -8.86
C ALA A 289 9.20 -5.73 -10.31
N ALA A 290 9.56 -6.97 -10.65
CA ALA A 290 9.96 -7.35 -12.00
C ALA A 290 8.80 -7.22 -13.01
N LEU A 291 7.58 -7.60 -12.62
CA LEU A 291 6.39 -7.40 -13.44
C LEU A 291 6.18 -5.91 -13.74
N LEU A 292 6.20 -5.05 -12.71
CA LEU A 292 6.04 -3.61 -12.87
C LEU A 292 7.16 -3.00 -13.74
N TRP A 293 8.41 -3.45 -13.55
CA TRP A 293 9.55 -3.00 -14.36
C TRP A 293 9.37 -3.34 -15.85
N VAL A 294 8.95 -4.57 -16.15
CA VAL A 294 8.66 -4.99 -17.54
C VAL A 294 7.46 -4.25 -18.11
N ILE A 295 6.38 -4.05 -17.34
CA ILE A 295 5.23 -3.24 -17.79
C ILE A 295 5.69 -1.84 -18.18
N LYS A 296 6.48 -1.16 -17.33
CA LYS A 296 7.01 0.18 -17.63
C LYS A 296 7.85 0.18 -18.91
N LYS A 297 8.71 -0.83 -19.10
CA LYS A 297 9.54 -0.97 -20.30
C LYS A 297 8.69 -1.16 -21.56
N VAL A 298 7.66 -2.01 -21.49
CA VAL A 298 6.71 -2.24 -22.58
C VAL A 298 5.96 -0.95 -22.92
N VAL A 299 5.39 -0.26 -21.93
CA VAL A 299 4.64 0.99 -22.15
C VAL A 299 5.54 2.06 -22.74
N ASN A 300 6.76 2.24 -22.23
CA ASN A 300 7.68 3.31 -22.67
C ASN A 300 8.25 3.06 -24.07
N ILE A 301 8.57 1.82 -24.43
CA ILE A 301 9.20 1.49 -25.72
C ILE A 301 8.14 1.30 -26.81
N ALA A 302 7.05 0.59 -26.50
CA ALA A 302 6.07 0.19 -27.49
C ALA A 302 4.88 1.16 -27.61
N GLY A 303 4.69 2.05 -26.62
CA GLY A 303 3.46 2.86 -26.51
C GLY A 303 2.20 2.02 -26.30
N ILE A 304 2.33 0.71 -26.06
CA ILE A 304 1.21 -0.20 -25.82
C ILE A 304 0.67 0.08 -24.42
N ALA A 305 -0.36 0.92 -24.35
CA ALA A 305 -1.12 1.14 -23.13
C ALA A 305 -2.03 -0.07 -22.83
N ILE A 306 -2.36 -0.26 -21.55
CA ILE A 306 -3.26 -1.31 -21.07
C ILE A 306 -4.75 -1.07 -21.47
N MET A 307 -5.07 -0.05 -22.30
CA MET A 307 -6.46 0.23 -22.71
C MET A 307 -6.64 0.51 -24.21
N GLY A 308 -7.64 -0.18 -24.80
CA GLY A 308 -8.26 0.17 -26.09
C GLY A 308 -8.49 -0.97 -27.09
N ALA A 309 -9.14 -2.09 -26.75
CA ALA A 309 -9.75 -2.98 -27.75
C ALA A 309 -10.99 -3.73 -27.21
N ALA A 310 -12.15 -3.06 -27.31
CA ALA A 310 -13.45 -3.57 -27.75
C ALA A 310 -14.20 -4.74 -27.06
N SER A 311 -13.82 -5.30 -25.91
CA SER A 311 -14.77 -6.17 -25.17
C SER A 311 -14.78 -5.98 -23.66
N THR A 312 -15.99 -5.82 -23.12
CA THR A 312 -16.31 -5.84 -21.69
C THR A 312 -16.13 -7.22 -21.05
N THR A 313 -15.75 -8.24 -21.83
CA THR A 313 -15.63 -9.64 -21.41
C THR A 313 -14.26 -10.02 -20.87
N PHE A 314 -13.19 -9.23 -21.11
CA PHE A 314 -11.84 -9.55 -20.65
C PHE A 314 -11.55 -9.05 -19.24
N THR A 315 -11.03 -9.95 -18.40
CA THR A 315 -10.46 -9.63 -17.08
C THR A 315 -9.17 -8.83 -17.21
N ILE A 316 -8.70 -8.24 -16.12
CA ILE A 316 -7.47 -7.43 -16.12
C ILE A 316 -6.22 -8.29 -16.40
N LEU A 317 -6.20 -9.55 -15.94
CA LEU A 317 -5.13 -10.50 -16.26
C LEU A 317 -5.12 -10.89 -17.74
N ASP A 318 -6.29 -10.98 -18.39
CA ASP A 318 -6.37 -11.25 -19.83
C ASP A 318 -5.74 -10.14 -20.65
N ARG A 319 -6.01 -8.89 -20.27
CA ARG A 319 -5.44 -7.70 -20.91
C ARG A 319 -3.93 -7.63 -20.73
N LEU A 320 -3.44 -7.97 -19.53
CA LEU A 320 -2.01 -8.05 -19.24
C LEU A 320 -1.35 -9.12 -20.10
N ALA A 321 -1.94 -10.32 -20.19
CA ALA A 321 -1.41 -11.40 -21.00
C ALA A 321 -1.34 -11.03 -22.49
N TYR A 322 -2.39 -10.39 -23.00
CA TYR A 322 -2.43 -9.90 -24.36
C TYR A 322 -1.36 -8.83 -24.64
N MET A 323 -1.20 -7.86 -23.74
CA MET A 323 -0.16 -6.83 -23.85
C MET A 323 1.24 -7.45 -23.86
N MET A 324 1.50 -8.42 -22.98
CA MET A 324 2.80 -9.09 -22.90
C MET A 324 3.10 -9.91 -24.16
N HIS A 325 2.11 -10.63 -24.69
CA HIS A 325 2.23 -11.33 -25.96
C HIS A 325 2.52 -10.37 -27.11
N LYS A 326 1.78 -9.26 -27.21
CA LYS A 326 2.05 -8.23 -28.23
C LYS A 326 3.45 -7.63 -28.11
N ALA A 327 3.89 -7.32 -26.89
CA ALA A 327 5.23 -6.80 -26.66
C ALA A 327 6.31 -7.83 -27.03
N TYR A 328 6.03 -9.11 -26.81
CA TYR A 328 6.91 -10.21 -27.18
C TYR A 328 7.12 -10.32 -28.70
N ASP A 329 6.05 -10.19 -29.47
CA ASP A 329 6.11 -10.25 -30.94
C ASP A 329 6.60 -8.95 -31.59
N LEU A 330 6.53 -7.82 -30.87
CA LEU A 330 6.83 -6.51 -31.45
C LEU A 330 8.32 -6.29 -31.72
N SER A 331 9.21 -6.71 -30.80
CA SER A 331 10.64 -6.53 -30.98
C SER A 331 11.47 -7.54 -30.18
N LYS A 332 12.67 -7.84 -30.67
CA LYS A 332 13.59 -8.77 -30.00
C LYS A 332 13.97 -8.33 -28.58
N ASP A 333 14.19 -7.03 -28.35
CA ASP A 333 14.50 -6.53 -27.00
C ASP A 333 13.32 -6.75 -26.05
N LEU A 334 12.12 -6.29 -26.41
CA LEU A 334 10.92 -6.48 -25.57
C LEU A 334 10.60 -7.97 -25.35
N GLY A 335 10.68 -8.78 -26.40
CA GLY A 335 10.48 -10.23 -26.29
C GLY A 335 11.48 -10.91 -25.36
N THR A 336 12.72 -10.45 -25.32
CA THR A 336 13.71 -10.95 -24.35
C THR A 336 13.28 -10.66 -22.92
N TRP A 337 12.77 -9.46 -22.63
CA TRP A 337 12.33 -9.09 -21.28
C TRP A 337 11.05 -9.80 -20.86
N VAL A 338 10.08 -9.91 -21.77
CA VAL A 338 8.85 -10.68 -21.53
C VAL A 338 9.19 -12.16 -21.28
N MET A 339 10.03 -12.77 -22.11
CA MET A 339 10.47 -14.16 -21.94
C MET A 339 11.14 -14.39 -20.60
N ARG A 340 12.09 -13.51 -20.22
CA ARG A 340 12.75 -13.58 -18.90
C ARG A 340 11.75 -13.52 -17.75
N LEU A 341 10.81 -12.58 -17.78
CA LEU A 341 9.77 -12.47 -16.76
C LEU A 341 8.94 -13.75 -16.65
N ILE A 342 8.42 -14.25 -17.78
CA ILE A 342 7.58 -15.44 -17.82
C ILE A 342 8.37 -16.68 -17.36
N LYS A 343 9.64 -16.82 -17.75
CA LYS A 343 10.52 -17.90 -17.31
C LYS A 343 10.74 -17.88 -15.79
N ARG A 344 10.98 -16.71 -15.20
CA ARG A 344 11.14 -16.57 -13.74
C ARG A 344 9.84 -16.86 -12.99
N MET A 345 8.70 -16.35 -13.48
CA MET A 345 7.38 -16.64 -12.93
C MET A 345 7.05 -18.12 -13.01
N ALA A 346 7.20 -18.74 -14.18
CA ALA A 346 6.95 -20.15 -14.40
C ALA A 346 7.79 -21.03 -13.47
N ARG A 347 9.11 -20.75 -13.35
CA ARG A 347 9.98 -21.47 -12.42
C ARG A 347 9.50 -21.38 -10.97
N ALA A 348 9.03 -20.22 -10.52
CA ALA A 348 8.53 -20.04 -9.17
C ALA A 348 7.33 -20.95 -8.84
N ILE A 349 6.52 -21.30 -9.85
CA ILE A 349 5.37 -22.21 -9.72
C ILE A 349 5.65 -23.62 -10.27
N GLY A 350 6.92 -23.98 -10.44
CA GLY A 350 7.34 -25.33 -10.86
C GLY A 350 7.13 -25.65 -12.34
N ILE A 351 6.95 -24.65 -13.20
CA ILE A 351 6.77 -24.82 -14.65
C ILE A 351 8.10 -24.52 -15.36
N VAL A 352 8.53 -25.44 -16.22
CA VAL A 352 9.74 -25.27 -17.04
C VAL A 352 9.38 -24.55 -18.33
N VAL A 353 10.09 -23.44 -18.60
CA VAL A 353 9.99 -22.67 -19.85
C VAL A 353 11.35 -22.67 -20.53
N THR A 354 11.38 -23.11 -21.78
CA THR A 354 12.55 -23.15 -22.66
C THR A 354 12.50 -22.02 -23.68
N GLU A 355 13.62 -21.73 -24.34
CA GLU A 355 13.67 -20.72 -25.43
C GLU A 355 12.80 -21.10 -26.64
N THR A 356 12.42 -22.38 -26.76
CA THR A 356 11.50 -22.89 -27.80
C THR A 356 10.03 -22.84 -27.40
N THR A 357 9.72 -22.43 -26.16
CA THR A 357 8.34 -22.39 -25.66
C THR A 357 7.58 -21.22 -26.30
N THR A 358 6.48 -21.53 -26.99
CA THR A 358 5.60 -20.51 -27.56
C THR A 358 4.88 -19.73 -26.47
N LEU A 359 5.17 -18.43 -26.36
CA LEU A 359 4.49 -17.52 -25.43
C LEU A 359 3.16 -17.03 -25.99
N SER A 360 2.18 -17.93 -26.09
CA SER A 360 0.80 -17.56 -26.44
C SER A 360 0.12 -16.75 -25.34
N VAL A 361 -0.89 -15.96 -25.69
CA VAL A 361 -1.73 -15.22 -24.72
C VAL A 361 -2.28 -16.17 -23.64
N ALA A 362 -2.75 -17.35 -24.03
CA ALA A 362 -3.31 -18.34 -23.11
C ALA A 362 -2.27 -18.86 -22.12
N PHE A 363 -1.04 -19.10 -22.59
CA PHE A 363 0.06 -19.55 -21.74
C PHE A 363 0.47 -18.47 -20.73
N ILE A 364 0.70 -17.24 -21.20
CA ILE A 364 1.04 -16.10 -20.33
C ILE A 364 -0.05 -15.86 -19.28
N ARG A 365 -1.32 -15.90 -19.69
CA ARG A 365 -2.47 -15.77 -18.78
C ARG A 365 -2.47 -16.84 -17.70
N MET A 366 -2.23 -18.09 -18.07
CA MET A 366 -2.16 -19.20 -17.13
C MET A 366 -1.06 -18.97 -16.07
N ILE A 367 0.12 -18.51 -16.49
CA ILE A 367 1.21 -18.16 -15.57
C ILE A 367 0.78 -17.04 -14.60
N PHE A 368 0.17 -15.96 -15.09
CA PHE A 368 -0.28 -14.87 -14.23
C PHE A 368 -1.35 -15.28 -13.22
N ILE A 369 -2.34 -16.08 -13.64
CA ILE A 369 -3.38 -16.58 -12.73
C ILE A 369 -2.76 -17.47 -11.64
N ARG A 370 -1.88 -18.39 -12.00
CA ARG A 370 -1.23 -19.29 -11.03
C ARG A 370 -0.32 -18.53 -10.06
N ILE A 371 0.44 -17.55 -10.54
CA ILE A 371 1.25 -16.68 -9.68
C ILE A 371 0.37 -15.90 -8.71
N HIS A 372 -0.71 -15.27 -9.21
CA HIS A 372 -1.66 -14.54 -8.38
C HIS A 372 -2.20 -15.43 -7.24
N HIS A 373 -2.73 -16.61 -7.57
CA HIS A 373 -3.22 -17.55 -6.56
C HIS A 373 -2.13 -18.00 -5.58
N SER A 374 -0.92 -18.28 -6.06
CA SER A 374 0.17 -18.75 -5.21
C SER A 374 0.66 -17.67 -4.25
N VAL A 375 0.69 -16.40 -4.66
CA VAL A 375 1.01 -15.27 -3.79
C VAL A 375 -0.07 -15.06 -2.74
N SER A 376 -1.35 -15.11 -3.13
CA SER A 376 -2.47 -15.03 -2.20
C SER A 376 -2.41 -16.15 -1.14
N GLU A 377 -2.09 -17.38 -1.56
CA GLU A 377 -1.90 -18.52 -0.65
C GLU A 377 -0.68 -18.35 0.26
N LEU A 378 0.43 -17.78 -0.22
CA LEU A 378 1.59 -17.48 0.62
C LEU A 378 1.25 -16.47 1.72
N VAL A 379 0.52 -15.40 1.37
CA VAL A 379 0.07 -14.40 2.33
C VAL A 379 -0.88 -15.02 3.35
N ARG A 380 -1.82 -15.88 2.89
CA ARG A 380 -2.74 -16.63 3.75
C ARG A 380 -2.04 -17.61 4.70
N LYS A 381 -0.97 -18.28 4.26
CA LYS A 381 -0.18 -19.18 5.11
C LYS A 381 0.66 -18.40 6.13
N ALA A 382 1.23 -17.27 5.73
CA ALA A 382 2.01 -16.41 6.61
C ALA A 382 1.17 -15.86 7.78
N SER A 383 -0.13 -15.62 7.56
CA SER A 383 -1.05 -15.17 8.61
C SER A 383 -1.49 -16.29 9.55
N GLN A 384 -1.67 -17.52 9.06
CA GLN A 384 -2.05 -18.67 9.89
C GLN A 384 -0.96 -19.14 10.85
N ALA A 385 0.31 -18.84 10.55
CA ALA A 385 1.46 -19.25 11.37
C ALA A 385 1.62 -18.47 12.70
N ILE A 386 0.58 -17.76 13.14
CA ILE A 386 0.55 -16.91 14.35
C ILE A 386 -0.36 -17.51 15.43
N GLU A 387 -1.28 -18.39 15.03
CA GLU A 387 -2.08 -19.25 15.93
C GLU A 387 -1.28 -20.49 16.32
#